data_AF-A0AAV6YFV7-F1
#
_entry.id   AF-A0AAV6YFV7-F1
#
_cell.length_a   1.000
_cell.length_b   1.000
_cell.length_c   1.000
_cell.angle_alpha   90.00
_cell.angle_beta   90.00
_cell.angle_gamma   90.00
#
_symmetry.space_group_name_H-M   'P 1'
#
loop_
_entity.id
_entity.type
_entity.pdbx_description
1 polymer ?
#
loop_
_entity_poly.entity_id
_entity_poly.type
_entity_poly.pdbx_seq_one_letter_code
_entity_poly.pdbx_strand_id
1 'polypeptide(L)' 'MLCFLGQSDSVAQLVASIFARCYGDSPVPTIPEIQKTLPARLDPHFLNNKEMSDVTFLVEGKVFYAHKVLLVTASTR' A
#
# COMPACT_ATOMS: atom_id res chain seq x y z
N MET A 1 23.24 -19.99 -3.42
CA MET A 1 22.26 -20.36 -2.37
C MET A 1 22.93 -20.03 -1.04
N LEU A 2 22.58 -19.02 -0.25
CA LEU A 2 21.52 -18.01 -0.28
C LEU A 2 21.97 -16.93 0.76
N CYS A 3 22.40 -15.74 0.33
CA CYS A 3 22.86 -14.65 1.21
C CYS A 3 21.70 -13.73 1.71
N PHE A 4 20.53 -14.27 2.02
CA PHE A 4 19.34 -13.43 2.35
C PHE A 4 18.83 -13.47 3.80
N LEU A 5 19.51 -14.16 4.74
CA LEU A 5 18.99 -14.31 6.11
C LEU A 5 19.41 -13.21 7.12
N GLY A 6 20.26 -12.24 6.75
CA GLY A 6 20.80 -11.26 7.70
C GLY A 6 19.99 -9.97 7.90
N GLN A 7 19.04 -9.64 7.02
CA GLN A 7 18.28 -8.39 7.10
C GLN A 7 17.04 -8.48 8.00
N SER A 8 16.50 -9.68 8.22
CA SER A 8 15.27 -9.89 8.99
C SER A 8 15.47 -9.64 10.49
N ASP A 9 16.65 -9.99 11.02
CA ASP A 9 16.88 -9.98 12.47
C ASP A 9 17.06 -8.58 13.03
N SER A 10 17.72 -7.69 12.28
CA SER A 10 17.88 -6.28 12.67
C SER A 10 16.55 -5.53 12.63
N VAL A 11 15.69 -5.82 11.65
CA VAL A 11 14.34 -5.28 11.59
C VAL A 11 13.49 -5.83 12.73
N ALA A 12 13.58 -7.12 13.03
CA ALA A 12 12.86 -7.74 14.16
C ALA A 12 13.28 -7.11 15.50
N GLN A 13 14.58 -6.87 15.71
CA GLN A 13 15.10 -6.19 16.90
C GLN A 13 14.59 -4.74 17.02
N LEU A 14 14.60 -4.00 15.91
CA LEU A 14 14.09 -2.63 15.89
C LEU A 14 12.60 -2.61 16.27
N VAL A 15 11.82 -3.48 15.64
CA VAL A 15 10.37 -3.61 15.89
C VAL A 15 10.11 -3.99 17.35
N ALA A 16 10.85 -4.96 17.90
CA ALA A 16 10.75 -5.34 19.31
C ALA A 16 11.06 -4.17 20.26
N SER A 17 12.07 -3.35 19.94
CA SER A 17 12.42 -2.17 20.73
C SER A 17 11.32 -1.10 20.73
N ILE A 18 10.63 -0.94 19.59
CA ILE A 18 9.50 -0.01 19.45
C ILE A 18 8.33 -0.53 20.29
N PHE A 19 7.97 -1.81 20.19
CA PHE A 19 6.88 -2.39 20.98
C PHE A 19 7.17 -2.30 22.49
N ALA A 20 8.38 -2.65 22.94
CA ALA A 20 8.75 -2.55 24.35
C ALA A 20 8.66 -1.11 24.87
N ARG A 21 9.06 -0.12 24.06
CA ARG A 21 8.96 1.30 24.44
C ARG A 21 7.53 1.83 24.46
N CYS A 22 6.69 1.38 23.52
CA CYS A 22 5.31 1.87 23.40
C CYS A 22 4.35 1.21 24.39
N TYR A 23 4.58 -0.06 24.73
CA TYR A 23 3.64 -0.85 25.53
C TYR A 23 4.20 -1.28 26.89
N GLY A 24 5.52 -1.32 27.09
CA GLY A 24 6.12 -1.76 28.35
C GLY A 24 5.64 -3.15 28.75
N ASP A 25 5.06 -3.26 29.96
CA ASP A 25 4.45 -4.49 30.49
C ASP A 25 2.97 -4.67 30.07
N SER A 26 2.40 -3.69 29.37
CA SER A 26 1.02 -3.76 28.88
C SER A 26 0.94 -4.66 27.63
N PRO A 27 -0.18 -5.37 27.41
CA PRO A 27 -0.32 -6.23 26.24
C PRO A 27 -0.25 -5.42 24.95
N VAL A 28 0.53 -5.93 23.97
CA VAL A 28 0.56 -5.37 22.62
C VAL A 28 -0.83 -5.56 21.97
N PRO A 29 -1.46 -4.50 21.44
CA PRO A 29 -2.77 -4.60 20.82
C PRO A 29 -2.71 -5.55 19.62
N THR A 30 -3.76 -6.35 19.46
CA THR A 30 -3.91 -7.20 18.29
C THR A 30 -3.97 -6.31 17.05
N ILE A 31 -3.07 -6.56 16.10
CA ILE A 31 -3.14 -5.91 14.78
C ILE A 31 -4.35 -6.52 14.08
N PRO A 32 -5.44 -5.76 13.81
CA PRO A 32 -6.58 -6.30 13.11
C PRO A 32 -6.10 -6.78 11.74
N GLU A 33 -6.44 -8.02 11.41
CA GLU A 33 -6.16 -8.56 10.09
C GLU A 33 -6.99 -7.75 9.10
N ILE A 34 -6.34 -6.82 8.40
CA ILE A 34 -6.98 -6.10 7.32
C ILE A 34 -7.21 -7.16 6.24
N GLN A 35 -8.43 -7.68 6.18
CA GLN A 35 -8.91 -8.37 5.00
C GLN A 35 -8.89 -7.35 3.87
N LYS A 36 -7.73 -7.26 3.21
CA LYS A 36 -7.63 -6.55 1.94
C LYS A 36 -8.46 -7.36 0.99
N THR A 37 -9.73 -6.99 0.83
CA THR A 37 -10.48 -7.35 -0.36
C THR A 37 -9.57 -6.97 -1.52
N LEU A 38 -9.02 -7.98 -2.21
CA LEU A 38 -8.16 -7.71 -3.36
C LEU A 38 -8.99 -6.80 -4.26
N PRO A 39 -8.50 -5.59 -4.60
CA PRO A 39 -9.24 -4.74 -5.51
C PRO A 39 -9.53 -5.57 -6.76
N ALA A 40 -10.75 -5.45 -7.28
CA ALA A 40 -11.15 -6.15 -8.50
C ALA A 40 -9.99 -6.01 -9.50
N ARG A 41 -9.50 -7.14 -10.02
CA ARG A 41 -8.27 -7.14 -10.81
C ARG A 41 -8.54 -6.35 -12.10
N LEU A 42 -8.12 -5.10 -12.12
CA LEU A 42 -8.28 -4.23 -13.27
C LEU A 42 -7.37 -4.72 -14.39
N ASP A 43 -7.91 -4.78 -15.60
CA ASP A 43 -7.10 -5.12 -16.76
C ASP A 43 -6.12 -3.96 -17.05
N PRO A 44 -4.79 -4.24 -17.06
CA PRO A 44 -3.77 -3.22 -17.29
C PRO A 44 -3.95 -2.45 -18.60
N HIS A 45 -4.64 -3.02 -19.59
CA HIS A 45 -4.90 -2.37 -20.88
C HIS A 45 -5.67 -1.05 -20.73
N PHE A 46 -6.50 -0.93 -19.69
CA PHE A 46 -7.30 0.27 -19.43
C PHE A 46 -6.58 1.29 -18.53
N LEU A 47 -5.50 0.90 -17.85
CA LEU A 47 -4.80 1.79 -16.93
C LEU A 47 -3.85 2.73 -17.69
N ASN A 48 -3.90 4.02 -17.37
CA ASN A 48 -3.05 5.04 -17.99
C ASN A 48 -3.14 5.09 -19.53
N ASN A 49 -4.30 4.74 -20.07
CA ASN A 49 -4.59 4.80 -21.50
C ASN A 49 -5.23 6.16 -21.84
N LYS A 50 -4.63 6.90 -22.78
CA LYS A 50 -5.05 8.26 -23.13
C LYS A 50 -6.42 8.30 -23.81
N GLU A 51 -6.70 7.31 -24.63
CA GLU A 51 -7.90 7.23 -25.46
C GLU A 51 -9.15 6.90 -24.63
N MET A 52 -8.97 6.08 -23.59
CA MET A 52 -10.09 5.56 -22.77
C MET A 52 -10.33 6.33 -21.47
N SER A 53 -9.40 7.20 -21.07
CA SER A 53 -9.48 7.93 -19.79
C SER A 53 -10.37 9.18 -19.88
N ASP A 54 -11.13 9.44 -18.81
CA ASP A 54 -12.05 10.58 -18.69
C ASP A 54 -11.54 11.70 -17.75
N VAL A 55 -10.34 11.52 -17.19
CA VAL A 55 -9.63 12.50 -16.36
C VAL A 55 -8.12 12.37 -16.53
N THR A 56 -7.40 13.47 -16.33
CA THR A 56 -5.94 13.54 -16.43
C THR A 56 -5.37 14.32 -15.25
N PHE A 57 -4.27 13.83 -14.69
CA PHE A 57 -3.52 14.48 -13.62
C PHE A 57 -2.14 14.90 -14.11
N LEU A 58 -1.68 16.08 -13.68
CA LEU A 58 -0.31 16.52 -13.82
C LEU A 58 0.34 16.48 -12.43
N VAL A 59 1.28 15.57 -12.22
CA VAL A 59 1.98 15.38 -10.96
C VAL A 59 3.47 15.57 -11.21
N GLU A 60 4.05 16.63 -10.64
CA GLU A 60 5.49 16.92 -10.77
C GLU A 60 5.96 16.97 -12.23
N GLY A 61 5.13 17.51 -13.13
CA GLY A 61 5.42 17.61 -14.56
C GLY A 61 5.14 16.33 -15.37
N LYS A 62 4.72 15.23 -14.74
CA LYS A 62 4.32 13.99 -15.39
C LYS A 62 2.80 13.88 -15.52
N VAL A 63 2.35 13.48 -16.70
CA VAL A 63 0.93 13.27 -17.01
C VAL A 63 0.51 11.84 -16.69
N PHE A 64 -0.66 11.69 -16.05
CA PHE A 64 -1.30 10.42 -15.74
C PHE A 64 -2.75 10.43 -16.20
N TYR A 65 -3.15 9.43 -16.99
CA TYR A 65 -4.51 9.24 -17.48
C TYR A 65 -5.27 8.28 -16.56
N ALA A 66 -6.47 8.64 -16.14
CA ALA A 66 -7.23 7.85 -15.18
C ALA A 66 -8.73 7.86 -15.49
N HIS A 67 -9.47 7.03 -14.73
CA HIS A 67 -10.90 6.86 -14.87
C HIS A 67 -11.60 7.31 -13.58
N LYS A 68 -12.54 8.26 -13.67
CA LYS A 68 -13.29 8.77 -12.51
C LYS A 68 -13.96 7.65 -11.72
N VAL A 69 -14.51 6.65 -12.40
CA VAL A 69 -15.15 5.49 -11.75
C VAL A 69 -14.18 4.72 -10.84
N LEU A 70 -12.92 4.57 -11.26
CA LEU A 70 -11.90 3.90 -10.46
C LEU A 70 -11.50 4.74 -9.25
N LEU A 71 -11.40 6.06 -9.42
CA LEU A 71 -11.04 6.99 -8.35
C LEU A 71 -12.12 7.08 -7.27
N VAL A 72 -13.40 7.16 -7.68
CA VAL A 72 -14.54 7.19 -6.74
C VAL A 72 -14.65 5.88 -5.96
N THR A 73 -14.32 4.75 -6.59
CA THR A 73 -14.32 3.45 -5.91
C THR A 73 -13.15 3.31 -4.92
N ALA A 74 -11.99 3.88 -5.25
CA ALA A 74 -10.78 3.77 -4.44
C ALA A 74 -10.68 4.80 -3.30
N SER A 75 -11.43 5.91 -3.37
CA SER A 75 -11.40 6.99 -2.37
C SER A 75 -12.77 7.18 -1.75
N THR A 76 -12.88 7.06 -0.42
CA THR A 76 -14.02 7.60 0.32
C THR A 76 -14.06 9.13 0.20
N ARG A 77 -15.26 9.71 0.28
CA ARG A 77 -15.48 11.17 0.32
C ARG A 77 -15.17 11.75 1.68
#